data_AF-A0A3M6EQ92-F1
#
_entry.id   AF-A0A3M6EQ92-F1
#
_cell.length_a   1.000
_cell.length_b   1.000
_cell.length_c   1.000
_cell.angle_alpha   90.00
_cell.angle_beta   90.00
_cell.angle_gamma   90.00
#
_symmetry.space_group_name_H-M   'P 1'
#
loop_
_entity.id
_entity.type
_entity.pdbx_description
1 polymer ?
#
loop_
_entity_poly.entity_id
_entity_poly.type
_entity_poly.pdbx_seq_one_letter_code
_entity_poly.pdbx_strand_id
1 'polypeptide(L)'
;MTNPKLIWTTHKLADGWVLLCVDANLEQPGEPEAMLGVRRAVHPFDFDEARNPVIAFTLVIAEMTHAIMWGVNGVQSATLLPASRARAFGA
;
A
#
# COMPACT_ATOMS: atom_id res chain seq x y z
N MET A 1 -15.60 -9.54 12.85
CA MET A 1 -15.24 -8.48 11.89
C MET A 1 -14.98 -9.16 10.55
N THR A 2 -15.67 -8.75 9.50
CA THR A 2 -15.31 -9.14 8.13
C THR A 2 -14.00 -8.45 7.76
N ASN A 3 -13.02 -9.20 7.26
CA ASN A 3 -11.81 -8.57 6.74
C ASN A 3 -12.19 -7.60 5.61
N PRO A 4 -11.76 -6.33 5.66
CA PRO A 4 -12.07 -5.39 4.60
C PRO A 4 -11.42 -5.84 3.30
N LYS A 5 -12.12 -5.62 2.19
CA LYS A 5 -11.60 -5.95 0.86
C LYS A 5 -10.45 -5.01 0.54
N LEU A 6 -9.29 -5.58 0.24
CA LEU A 6 -8.14 -4.82 -0.27
C LEU A 6 -8.31 -4.56 -1.76
N ILE A 7 -8.10 -3.30 -2.17
CA ILE A 7 -8.13 -2.86 -3.55
C ILE A 7 -6.71 -2.46 -3.94
N TRP A 8 -6.15 -3.17 -4.91
CA TRP A 8 -4.82 -2.88 -5.44
C TRP A 8 -4.93 -2.12 -6.75
N THR A 9 -4.19 -1.02 -6.86
CA THR A 9 -4.04 -0.25 -8.10
C THR A 9 -2.57 0.05 -8.36
N THR A 10 -2.24 0.23 -9.64
CA THR A 10 -0.88 0.55 -10.07
C THR A 10 -0.90 1.68 -11.07
N HIS A 11 0.11 2.56 -11.00
CA HIS A 11 0.24 3.69 -11.90
C HIS A 11 1.69 3.83 -12.36
N LYS A 12 1.88 4.01 -13.68
CA LYS A 12 3.17 4.40 -14.22
C LYS A 12 3.45 5.86 -13.84
N LEU A 13 4.65 6.12 -13.33
CA LEU A 13 5.17 7.45 -13.04
C LEU A 13 6.26 7.84 -14.06
N ALA A 14 6.84 9.03 -13.89
CA ALA A 14 7.98 9.49 -14.69
C ALA A 14 9.19 8.56 -14.53
N ASP A 15 10.07 8.55 -15.54
CA ASP A 15 11.37 7.88 -15.49
C ASP A 15 11.34 6.40 -15.09
N GLY A 16 10.30 5.66 -15.50
CA GLY A 16 10.21 4.22 -15.27
C GLY A 16 9.73 3.81 -13.88
N TRP A 17 9.49 4.77 -12.98
CA TRP A 17 8.92 4.49 -11.67
C TRP A 17 7.49 3.94 -11.77
N VAL A 18 7.14 3.05 -10.83
CA VAL A 18 5.80 2.47 -10.71
C VAL A 18 5.28 2.74 -9.30
N LEU A 19 4.11 3.37 -9.21
CA LEU A 19 3.38 3.54 -7.96
C LEU A 19 2.49 2.31 -7.72
N LEU A 20 2.69 1.68 -6.58
CA LEU A 20 1.80 0.67 -6.02
C LEU A 20 0.91 1.35 -4.97
N CYS A 21 -0.38 1.07 -5.03
CA CYS A 21 -1.37 1.53 -4.07
C CYS A 21 -2.17 0.32 -3.59
N VAL A 22 -2.37 0.23 -2.28
CA VAL A 22 -3.34 -0.68 -1.67
C VAL A 22 -4.27 0.11 -0.77
N ASP A 23 -5.57 -0.10 -0.95
CA ASP A 23 -6.63 0.59 -0.23
C ASP A 23 -7.57 -0.41 0.45
N ALA A 24 -8.09 -0.03 1.61
CA ALA A 24 -9.09 -0.76 2.37
C ALA A 24 -10.25 0.18 2.68
N ASN A 25 -11.45 -0.21 2.25
CA ASN A 25 -12.67 0.48 2.65
C ASN A 25 -13.02 0.05 4.10
N LEU A 26 -13.11 1.04 4.99
CA LEU A 26 -13.46 0.88 6.40
C LEU A 26 -14.86 1.45 6.72
N GLU A 27 -15.63 1.85 5.70
CA GLU A 27 -16.97 2.38 5.86
C GLU A 27 -17.88 1.44 6.66
N GLN A 28 -18.58 2.03 7.62
CA GLN A 28 -19.68 1.38 8.34
C GLN A 28 -20.99 2.13 8.07
N PRO A 29 -22.14 1.43 8.05
CA PRO A 29 -23.42 2.08 7.86
C PRO A 29 -23.66 3.19 8.89
N GLY A 30 -23.82 4.43 8.43
CA GLY A 30 -24.06 5.59 9.28
C GLY A 30 -22.79 6.31 9.78
N GLU A 31 -21.60 5.82 9.45
CA GLU A 31 -20.34 6.51 9.70
C GLU A 31 -19.85 7.27 8.46
N PRO A 32 -19.03 8.32 8.62
CA PRO A 32 -18.39 8.99 7.49
C PRO A 32 -17.53 8.02 6.66
N GLU A 33 -17.32 8.34 5.38
CA GLU A 33 -16.37 7.62 4.52
C GLU A 33 -15.01 7.51 5.21
N ALA A 34 -14.55 6.27 5.37
CA ALA A 34 -13.29 5.94 6.00
C ALA A 34 -12.51 5.01 5.08
N MET A 35 -11.41 5.52 4.52
CA MET A 35 -10.49 4.75 3.70
C MET A 35 -9.09 4.78 4.30
N LEU A 36 -8.48 3.61 4.38
CA LEU A 36 -7.07 3.44 4.67
C LEU A 36 -6.34 3.05 3.40
N GLY A 37 -5.11 3.53 3.22
CA GLY A 37 -4.26 2.83 2.26
C GLY A 37 -2.77 3.08 2.43
N VAL A 38 -2.00 2.34 1.66
CA VAL A 38 -0.53 2.34 1.66
C VAL A 38 -0.04 2.53 0.23
N ARG A 39 0.90 3.47 0.05
CA ARG A 39 1.43 3.90 -1.25
C ARG A 39 2.92 3.64 -1.24
N ARG A 40 3.45 3.13 -2.35
CA ARG A 40 4.88 2.95 -2.52
C ARG A 40 5.28 3.07 -3.97
N ALA A 41 6.23 3.96 -4.24
CA ALA A 41 6.92 3.98 -5.53
C ALA A 41 8.07 2.97 -5.51
N VAL A 42 8.23 2.23 -6.61
CA VAL A 42 9.38 1.34 -6.85
C VAL A 42 9.92 1.58 -8.26
N HIS A 43 11.23 1.44 -8.43
CA HIS A 43 11.85 1.48 -9.74
C HIS A 43 12.23 0.05 -10.17
N PRO A 44 12.04 -0.36 -11.43
CA PRO A 44 12.43 -1.70 -11.89
C PRO A 44 13.91 -2.05 -11.60
N PHE A 45 14.79 -1.05 -11.65
CA PHE A 45 16.21 -1.24 -11.31
C PHE A 45 16.46 -1.68 -9.87
N ASP A 46 15.53 -1.43 -8.94
CA ASP A 46 15.62 -1.92 -7.56
C ASP A 46 15.61 -3.46 -7.52
N PHE A 47 15.15 -4.11 -8.60
CA PHE A 47 15.01 -5.56 -8.71
C PHE A 47 15.97 -6.20 -9.72
N ASP A 48 16.63 -5.42 -10.58
CA ASP A 48 17.50 -5.94 -11.66
C ASP A 48 18.70 -6.73 -11.11
N GLU A 49 19.28 -6.25 -10.00
CA GLU A 49 20.43 -6.91 -9.35
C GLU A 49 20.01 -7.99 -8.35
N ALA A 50 18.71 -8.18 -8.12
CA ALA A 50 18.25 -9.19 -7.18
C ALA A 50 18.47 -10.60 -7.75
N ARG A 51 18.99 -11.50 -6.90
CA ARG A 51 19.16 -12.92 -7.26
C ARG A 51 17.87 -13.57 -7.76
N ASN A 52 16.72 -13.09 -7.28
CA ASN A 52 15.40 -13.45 -7.78
C ASN A 52 14.48 -12.21 -7.76
N PRO A 53 14.34 -11.51 -8.90
CA PRO A 53 13.54 -10.28 -8.99
C PRO A 53 12.06 -10.49 -8.63
N VAL A 54 11.50 -11.66 -8.94
CA VAL A 54 10.10 -12.00 -8.60
C VAL A 54 9.92 -12.07 -7.09
N ILE A 55 10.85 -12.73 -6.38
CA ILE A 55 10.79 -12.79 -4.90
C ILE A 55 10.97 -11.39 -4.32
N ALA A 56 11.93 -10.60 -4.82
CA ALA A 56 12.18 -9.25 -4.34
C ALA A 56 10.96 -8.33 -4.50
N PHE A 57 10.29 -8.37 -5.65
CA PHE A 57 9.05 -7.62 -5.87
C PHE A 57 7.90 -8.16 -5.00
N THR A 58 7.79 -9.48 -4.83
CA THR A 58 6.79 -10.09 -3.95
C THR A 58 6.93 -9.62 -2.50
N LEU A 59 8.16 -9.38 -2.02
CA LEU A 59 8.38 -8.82 -0.69
C LEU A 59 7.80 -7.42 -0.54
N VAL A 60 7.86 -6.58 -1.58
CA VAL A 60 7.23 -5.24 -1.55
C VAL A 60 5.72 -5.36 -1.37
N ILE A 61 5.07 -6.26 -2.11
CA ILE A 61 3.63 -6.53 -1.97
C ILE A 61 3.32 -7.06 -0.56
N ALA A 62 4.15 -7.96 -0.03
CA ALA A 62 3.97 -8.52 1.31
C ALA A 62 4.09 -7.45 2.40
N GLU A 63 5.09 -6.56 2.32
CA GLU A 63 5.29 -5.44 3.24
C GLU A 63 4.10 -4.48 3.22
N MET A 64 3.63 -4.09 2.04
CA MET A 64 2.46 -3.22 1.89
C MET A 64 1.18 -3.89 2.39
N THR A 65 0.99 -5.19 2.14
CA THR A 65 -0.13 -5.98 2.67
C THR A 65 -0.09 -6.02 4.20
N HIS A 66 1.08 -6.27 4.78
CA HIS A 66 1.26 -6.28 6.22
C HIS A 66 0.94 -4.90 6.83
N ALA A 67 1.44 -3.82 6.23
CA ALA A 67 1.20 -2.46 6.69
C ALA A 67 -0.29 -2.09 6.68
N ILE A 68 -1.02 -2.39 5.60
CA ILE A 68 -2.45 -2.07 5.57
C ILE A 68 -3.25 -2.93 6.54
N MET A 69 -2.91 -4.21 6.69
CA MET A 69 -3.58 -5.11 7.64
C MET A 69 -3.36 -4.68 9.09
N TRP A 70 -2.18 -4.14 9.43
CA TRP A 70 -1.94 -3.55 10.75
C TRP A 70 -2.82 -2.33 11.01
N GLY A 71 -2.96 -1.44 10.03
CA GLY A 71 -3.86 -0.29 10.14
C GLY A 71 -5.33 -0.68 10.25
N VAL A 72 -5.78 -1.68 9.48
CA VAL A 72 -7.13 -2.28 9.58
C VAL A 72 -7.41 -2.81 10.99
N ASN A 73 -6.42 -3.46 11.60
CA ASN A 73 -6.53 -4.02 12.95
C ASN A 73 -6.43 -2.97 14.07
N GLY A 74 -6.35 -1.68 13.74
CA GLY A 74 -6.27 -0.59 14.71
C GLY A 74 -4.94 -0.50 15.45
N VAL A 75 -3.89 -1.18 14.97
CA VAL A 75 -2.56 -1.14 15.59
C VAL A 75 -1.85 0.12 15.10
N GLN A 76 -1.64 1.09 16.02
CA GLN A 76 -1.18 2.48 15.79
C GLN A 76 0.22 2.69 15.16
N SER A 77 0.77 1.74 14.39
CA SER A 77 2.16 1.84 13.91
C SER A 77 2.32 2.28 12.45
N ALA A 78 1.24 2.40 11.66
CA ALA A 78 1.30 2.98 10.33
C ALA A 78 0.62 4.34 10.38
N THR A 79 1.25 5.39 9.84
CA THR A 79 0.63 6.70 9.60
C THR A 79 -0.74 6.48 8.94
N LEU A 80 -1.81 6.55 9.74
CA LEU A 80 -3.22 6.45 9.33
C LEU A 80 -3.59 7.76 8.62
N LEU A 81 -2.91 8.03 7.51
CA LEU A 81 -3.29 9.13 6.64
C LEU A 81 -4.42 8.62 5.76
N PRO A 82 -5.49 9.42 5.56
CA PRO A 82 -6.50 9.13 4.55
C PRO A 82 -5.84 8.77 3.22
N ALA A 83 -6.52 7.98 2.40
CA ALA A 83 -6.04 7.56 1.10
C ALA A 83 -5.37 8.69 0.27
N SER A 84 -6.02 9.86 0.26
CA SER A 84 -5.55 11.07 -0.44
C SER A 84 -4.28 11.71 0.12
N ARG A 85 -3.84 11.33 1.32
CA ARG A 85 -2.71 11.91 2.06
C ARG A 85 -1.57 10.93 2.30
N ALA A 86 -1.73 9.67 1.95
CA ALA A 86 -0.65 8.70 2.06
C ALA A 86 0.48 9.08 1.10
N ARG A 87 1.69 9.23 1.63
CA ARG A 87 2.87 9.59 0.86
C ARG A 87 3.37 8.37 0.10
N ALA A 88 3.66 8.54 -1.19
CA ALA A 88 4.23 7.50 -2.05
C ALA A 88 5.74 7.32 -1.87
N PHE A 89 6.41 8.33 -1.32
CA PHE A 89 7.84 8.39 -1.06
C PHE A 89 8.04 8.57 0.46
N GLY A 90 9.05 7.91 1.02
CA GLY A 90 9.40 8.01 2.44
C GLY A 90 9.76 9.44 2.86
N ALA A 91 9.71 9.71 4.17
CA ALA A 91 10.26 10.92 4.78
C ALA A 91 11.77 10.75 5.01
#